data_AF-A0A9E3Z7A7-F1
#
_entry.id   AF-A0A9E3Z7A7-F1
#
_cell.length_a   1.000
_cell.length_b   1.000
_cell.length_c   1.000
_cell.angle_alpha   90.00
_cell.angle_beta   90.00
_cell.angle_gamma   90.00
#
_symmetry.space_group_name_H-M   'P 1'
#
loop_
_entity.id
_entity.type
_entity.pdbx_description
1 polymer ?
#
loop_
_entity_poly.entity_id
_entity_poly.type
_entity_poly.pdbx_seq_one_letter_code
_entity_poly.pdbx_strand_id
1 'polypeptide(L)'
;MSETSLKKLSLRPKASLPAALALLLVAGCAPTPKAEVAARPPKGAVRVGADLYMVPSGTDDTGCPWFAPWSRSLMVTQAMRYKRAGGGWTFNRLEADCPPPPQGWIGGPLNPYTGKGPLIGAPPRHS
;
A
#
# COMPACT_ATOMS: atom_id res chain seq x y z
N MET A 1 -8.79 40.14 44.88
CA MET A 1 -9.00 40.15 46.34
C MET A 1 -10.35 39.54 46.62
N SER A 2 -10.34 38.51 47.48
CA SER A 2 -11.42 37.89 48.25
C SER A 2 -12.66 37.34 47.50
N GLU A 3 -12.89 36.03 47.52
CA GLU A 3 -13.39 35.18 48.62
C GLU A 3 -14.90 35.32 48.89
N THR A 4 -15.58 34.18 48.64
CA THR A 4 -16.69 33.58 49.42
C THR A 4 -17.97 34.39 49.70
N SER A 5 -19.09 33.91 49.13
CA SER A 5 -20.24 33.56 49.99
C SER A 5 -21.29 32.71 49.27
N LEU A 6 -21.34 31.43 49.66
CA LEU A 6 -22.45 30.52 49.42
C LEU A 6 -23.70 30.99 50.17
N LYS A 7 -24.79 31.27 49.45
CA LYS A 7 -26.14 31.27 50.02
C LYS A 7 -26.80 29.92 49.78
N LYS A 8 -26.85 29.13 50.85
CA LYS A 8 -27.75 27.98 51.04
C LYS A 8 -29.18 28.38 50.66
N LEU A 9 -29.72 27.81 49.59
CA LEU A 9 -31.17 27.62 49.49
C LEU A 9 -31.48 26.13 49.64
N SER A 10 -32.05 25.85 50.81
CA SER A 10 -32.64 24.59 51.21
C SER A 10 -33.93 24.37 50.43
N LEU A 11 -33.95 23.40 49.52
CA LEU A 11 -35.17 22.80 48.99
C LEU A 11 -35.01 21.28 49.03
N ARG A 12 -35.67 20.64 50.01
CA ARG A 12 -35.94 19.20 50.01
C ARG A 12 -37.31 18.98 49.37
N PRO A 13 -37.41 18.25 48.25
CA PRO A 13 -38.61 17.50 47.93
C PRO A 13 -38.39 16.01 48.27
N LYS A 14 -39.19 15.50 49.20
CA LYS A 14 -39.45 14.07 49.39
C LYS A 14 -40.39 13.61 48.27
N ALA A 15 -39.95 12.68 47.42
CA ALA A 15 -40.75 11.63 46.77
C ALA A 15 -39.80 10.87 45.83
N SER A 16 -39.31 9.69 46.25
CA SER A 16 -39.91 8.41 45.86
C SER A 16 -39.99 8.24 44.34
N LEU A 17 -38.85 7.92 43.72
CA LEU A 17 -38.85 7.17 42.47
C LEU A 17 -37.91 5.97 42.61
N PRO A 18 -38.36 4.79 42.15
CA PRO A 18 -37.69 3.52 42.38
C PRO A 18 -36.36 3.46 41.65
N ALA A 19 -35.49 2.60 42.17
CA ALA A 19 -34.23 2.17 41.58
C ALA A 19 -34.39 1.77 40.10
N ALA A 20 -34.21 2.73 39.19
CA ALA A 20 -33.92 2.45 37.79
C ALA A 20 -32.43 2.67 37.60
N LEU A 21 -31.73 1.61 37.99
CA LEU A 21 -30.40 1.16 37.59
C LEU A 21 -30.04 1.55 36.14
N ALA A 22 -29.69 2.81 35.90
CA ALA A 22 -29.04 3.23 34.66
C ALA A 22 -27.52 3.19 34.87
N LEU A 23 -27.00 1.99 35.14
CA LEU A 23 -25.62 1.66 34.82
C LEU A 23 -25.51 1.74 33.30
N LEU A 24 -25.17 2.93 32.79
CA LEU A 24 -24.60 3.09 31.47
C LEU A 24 -23.23 2.39 31.51
N LEU A 25 -23.26 1.08 31.31
CA LEU A 25 -22.10 0.30 30.91
C LEU A 25 -21.59 0.92 29.62
N VAL A 26 -20.58 1.78 29.76
CA VAL A 26 -19.68 2.11 28.67
C VAL A 26 -18.97 0.80 28.36
N ALA A 27 -19.60 -0.02 27.52
CA ALA A 27 -19.00 -1.17 26.88
C ALA A 27 -17.92 -0.61 25.95
N GLY A 28 -16.76 -0.30 26.54
CA GLY A 28 -15.55 0.01 25.83
C GLY A 28 -15.24 -1.20 24.98
N CYS A 29 -15.52 -1.07 23.68
CA CYS A 29 -15.00 -1.97 22.67
C CYS A 29 -13.48 -1.78 22.66
N ALA A 30 -12.78 -2.47 23.56
CA ALA A 30 -11.34 -2.50 23.55
C ALA A 30 -10.93 -3.09 22.20
N PRO A 31 -10.19 -2.35 21.34
CA PRO A 31 -9.70 -2.92 20.10
C PRO A 31 -8.81 -4.10 20.49
N THR A 32 -9.27 -5.32 20.20
CA THR A 32 -8.49 -6.52 20.42
C THR A 32 -7.22 -6.33 19.59
N PRO A 33 -6.01 -6.31 20.19
CA PRO A 33 -4.79 -6.23 19.43
C PRO A 33 -4.77 -7.47 18.55
N LYS A 34 -5.02 -7.28 17.25
CA LYS A 34 -4.94 -8.35 16.27
C LYS A 34 -3.50 -8.80 16.32
N ALA A 35 -3.27 -9.97 16.93
CA ALA A 35 -1.94 -10.53 17.05
C ALA A 35 -1.32 -10.53 15.66
N GLU A 36 -0.34 -9.66 15.45
CA GLU A 36 0.30 -9.47 14.16
C GLU A 36 1.20 -10.68 13.97
N VAL A 37 0.62 -11.75 13.43
CA VAL A 37 1.37 -12.91 12.99
C VAL A 37 2.40 -12.38 12.02
N ALA A 38 3.68 -12.46 12.40
CA ALA A 38 4.77 -12.02 11.56
C ALA A 38 4.65 -12.73 10.21
N ALA A 39 4.18 -12.00 9.20
CA ALA A 39 3.95 -12.57 7.89
C ALA A 39 5.31 -13.04 7.34
N ARG A 40 5.41 -14.33 7.03
CA ARG A 40 6.58 -14.88 6.35
C ARG A 40 6.60 -14.38 4.91
N PRO A 41 7.78 -14.23 4.29
CA PRO A 41 7.84 -13.94 2.86
C PRO A 41 7.06 -14.99 2.06
N PRO A 42 6.33 -14.59 1.00
CA PRO A 42 5.63 -15.51 0.12
C PRO A 42 6.54 -16.59 -0.49
N LYS A 43 5.97 -17.72 -0.89
CA LYS A 43 6.74 -18.80 -1.55
C LYS A 43 7.39 -18.28 -2.84
N GLY A 44 8.65 -18.63 -3.04
CA GLY A 44 9.42 -18.20 -4.23
C GLY A 44 9.94 -16.76 -4.14
N ALA A 45 9.75 -16.07 -3.01
CA ALA A 45 10.30 -14.74 -2.78
C ALA A 45 11.85 -14.74 -2.84
N VAL A 46 12.40 -13.82 -3.63
CA VAL A 46 13.84 -13.58 -3.73
C VAL A 46 14.20 -12.38 -2.87
N ARG A 47 15.04 -12.57 -1.87
CA ARG A 47 15.48 -11.48 -0.99
C ARG A 47 16.41 -10.53 -1.74
N VAL A 48 16.11 -9.23 -1.69
CA VAL A 48 16.90 -8.16 -2.34
C VAL A 48 17.38 -7.10 -1.35
N GLY A 49 16.91 -7.15 -0.10
CA GLY A 49 17.32 -6.26 0.99
C GLY A 49 17.01 -6.88 2.35
N ALA A 50 17.21 -6.11 3.42
CA ALA A 50 17.06 -6.60 4.79
C ALA A 50 15.69 -7.23 5.06
N ASP A 51 14.62 -6.53 4.66
CA ASP A 51 13.21 -6.95 4.72
C ASP A 51 12.47 -6.63 3.40
N LEU A 52 13.17 -6.75 2.27
CA LEU A 52 12.60 -6.50 0.95
C LEU A 52 12.84 -7.70 0.06
N TYR A 53 11.76 -8.13 -0.59
CA TYR A 53 11.72 -9.32 -1.42
C TYR A 53 11.05 -9.02 -2.76
N MET A 54 11.43 -9.78 -3.77
CA MET A 54 10.75 -9.82 -5.06
C MET A 54 10.00 -11.14 -5.18
N VAL A 55 8.68 -11.06 -5.32
CA VAL A 55 7.80 -12.22 -5.33
C VAL A 55 7.32 -12.47 -6.76
N PRO A 56 7.45 -13.68 -7.30
CA PRO A 56 6.88 -14.01 -8.61
C PRO A 56 5.36 -13.76 -8.57
N SER A 57 4.87 -12.93 -9.48
CA SER A 57 3.45 -12.56 -9.49
C SER A 57 2.72 -12.98 -10.76
N GLY A 58 3.46 -13.26 -11.84
CA GLY A 58 2.88 -13.79 -13.07
C GLY A 58 3.82 -13.65 -14.26
N THR A 59 3.25 -13.72 -15.45
CA THR A 59 3.91 -13.42 -16.73
C THR A 59 3.18 -12.27 -17.42
N ASP A 60 3.89 -11.48 -18.21
CA ASP A 60 3.27 -10.53 -19.13
C ASP A 60 2.68 -11.25 -20.35
N ASP A 61 2.15 -10.48 -21.30
CA ASP A 61 1.56 -10.96 -22.55
C ASP A 61 2.57 -11.57 -23.53
N THR A 62 3.87 -11.37 -23.30
CA THR A 62 4.96 -12.00 -24.04
C THR A 62 5.49 -13.27 -23.33
N GLY A 63 4.91 -13.63 -22.19
CA GLY A 63 5.36 -14.75 -21.36
C GLY A 63 6.56 -14.44 -20.47
N CYS A 64 6.97 -13.18 -20.35
CA CYS A 64 8.09 -12.81 -19.49
C CYS A 64 7.66 -12.75 -18.02
N PRO A 65 8.35 -13.46 -17.11
CA PRO A 65 8.02 -13.43 -15.70
C PRO A 65 8.19 -12.03 -15.10
N TRP A 66 7.18 -11.57 -14.35
CA TRP A 66 7.26 -10.33 -13.58
C TRP A 66 7.03 -10.59 -12.09
N PHE A 67 7.58 -9.68 -11.29
CA PHE A 67 7.68 -9.82 -9.86
C PHE A 67 7.13 -8.57 -9.18
N ALA A 68 6.45 -8.77 -8.05
CA ALA A 68 5.97 -7.70 -7.20
C ALA A 68 6.90 -7.55 -5.99
N PRO A 69 7.23 -6.31 -5.57
CA PRO A 69 7.95 -6.11 -4.33
C PRO A 69 7.05 -6.46 -3.14
N TRP A 70 7.65 -7.09 -2.15
CA TRP A 70 6.99 -7.43 -0.89
C TRP A 70 7.92 -7.12 0.28
N SER A 71 7.35 -6.56 1.33
CA SER A 71 8.02 -6.35 2.61
C SER A 71 7.01 -6.57 3.72
N ARG A 72 7.47 -7.09 4.85
CA ARG A 72 6.63 -7.22 6.04
C ARG A 72 6.47 -5.87 6.75
N SER A 73 7.55 -5.10 6.82
CA SER A 73 7.61 -3.88 7.63
C SER A 73 7.71 -2.59 6.82
N LEU A 74 8.09 -2.65 5.55
CA LEU A 74 8.26 -1.48 4.70
C LEU A 74 7.03 -1.26 3.82
N MET A 75 6.67 0.00 3.62
CA MET A 75 5.80 0.37 2.50
C MET A 75 6.56 0.16 1.19
N VAL A 76 5.96 -0.58 0.27
CA VAL A 76 6.51 -0.84 -1.06
C VAL A 76 5.55 -0.35 -2.13
N THR A 77 6.10 0.31 -3.15
CA THR A 77 5.32 0.68 -4.34
C THR A 77 5.00 -0.58 -5.12
N GLN A 78 3.70 -0.90 -5.27
CA GLN A 78 3.25 -2.00 -6.11
C GLN A 78 3.53 -1.68 -7.57
N ALA A 79 4.53 -2.33 -8.14
CA ALA A 79 4.93 -2.13 -9.53
C ALA A 79 5.58 -3.40 -10.09
N MET A 80 5.36 -3.65 -11.38
CA MET A 80 5.91 -4.81 -12.07
C MET A 80 7.42 -4.67 -12.24
N ARG A 81 8.18 -5.64 -11.72
CA ARG A 81 9.64 -5.72 -11.87
C ARG A 81 10.00 -6.93 -12.72
N TYR A 82 10.98 -6.75 -13.60
CA TYR A 82 11.60 -7.83 -14.36
C TYR A 82 13.02 -8.07 -13.87
N LYS A 83 13.49 -9.31 -13.99
CA LYS A 83 14.87 -9.67 -13.71
C LYS A 83 15.74 -9.37 -14.94
N ARG A 84 16.93 -8.80 -14.77
CA ARG A 84 17.91 -8.63 -15.86
C ARG A 84 18.82 -9.86 -15.98
N ALA A 85 19.42 -10.06 -17.15
CA ALA A 85 20.30 -11.21 -17.42
C ALA A 85 21.54 -11.21 -16.52
N GLY A 86 22.14 -10.03 -16.30
CA GLY A 86 23.25 -9.84 -15.36
C GLY A 86 22.86 -9.81 -13.88
N GLY A 87 21.60 -10.13 -13.55
CA GLY A 87 21.04 -9.97 -12.22
C GLY A 87 20.50 -8.56 -11.95
N GLY A 88 19.90 -8.39 -10.76
CA GLY A 88 19.17 -7.18 -10.42
C GLY A 88 17.81 -7.07 -11.11
N TRP A 89 17.17 -5.91 -10.92
CA TRP A 89 15.75 -5.71 -11.23
C TRP A 89 15.51 -4.40 -11.98
N THR A 90 14.59 -4.42 -12.94
CA THR A 90 14.23 -3.28 -13.79
C THR A 90 12.72 -3.10 -13.86
N PHE A 91 12.28 -1.88 -14.17
CA PHE A 91 10.92 -1.61 -14.62
C PHE A 91 10.81 -1.71 -16.16
N ASN A 92 11.94 -1.62 -16.85
CA ASN A 92 11.99 -1.61 -18.30
C ASN A 92 12.02 -3.05 -18.83
N ARG A 93 10.91 -3.49 -19.43
CA ARG A 93 10.79 -4.81 -20.03
C ARG A 93 11.85 -5.11 -21.10
N LEU A 94 12.37 -4.09 -21.78
CA LEU A 94 13.42 -4.25 -22.81
C LEU A 94 14.79 -4.60 -22.22
N GLU A 95 15.02 -4.34 -20.93
CA GLU A 95 16.23 -4.73 -20.20
C GLU A 95 16.11 -6.09 -19.50
N ALA A 96 14.92 -6.71 -19.56
CA ALA A 96 14.66 -7.97 -18.91
C ALA A 96 15.40 -9.13 -19.58
N ASP A 97 15.72 -10.16 -18.79
CA ASP A 97 16.21 -11.45 -19.28
C ASP A 97 15.09 -12.28 -19.90
N CYS A 98 14.54 -11.76 -20.97
CA CYS A 98 13.40 -12.33 -21.66
C CYS A 98 13.52 -12.10 -23.16
N PRO A 99 12.83 -12.91 -23.98
CA PRO A 99 12.74 -12.65 -25.41
C PRO A 99 12.28 -11.21 -25.68
N PRO A 100 12.76 -10.58 -26.77
CA PRO A 100 12.28 -9.27 -27.17
C PRO A 100 10.77 -9.32 -27.42
N PRO A 101 10.02 -8.26 -27.05
CA PRO A 101 8.61 -8.21 -27.36
C PRO A 101 8.39 -8.19 -28.90
N PRO A 102 7.22 -8.63 -29.38
CA PRO A 102 6.89 -8.55 -30.79
C PRO A 102 6.91 -7.11 -31.31
N GLN A 103 7.19 -6.96 -32.61
CA GLN A 103 7.21 -5.65 -33.28
C GLN A 103 5.84 -4.96 -33.13
N GLY A 104 5.83 -3.70 -32.71
CA GLY A 104 4.60 -2.92 -32.49
C GLY A 104 3.96 -3.10 -31.10
N TRP A 105 4.63 -3.81 -30.18
CA TRP A 105 4.15 -3.92 -28.81
C TRP A 105 4.17 -2.58 -28.06
N ILE A 106 2.98 -2.12 -27.64
CA ILE A 106 2.75 -0.86 -26.92
C ILE A 106 2.58 -1.10 -25.41
N GLY A 107 2.50 -2.37 -24.98
CA GLY A 107 2.08 -2.82 -23.64
C GLY A 107 3.14 -2.71 -22.55
N GLY A 108 4.31 -2.16 -22.84
CA GLY A 108 5.33 -1.90 -21.82
C GLY A 108 4.84 -0.82 -20.87
N PRO A 109 5.33 -0.77 -19.63
CA PRO A 109 5.25 0.48 -18.89
C PRO A 109 5.95 1.51 -19.76
N LEU A 110 5.17 2.32 -20.45
CA LEU A 110 5.62 3.43 -21.27
C LEU A 110 6.57 4.20 -20.37
N ASN A 111 7.87 4.06 -20.62
CA ASN A 111 8.85 4.89 -19.98
C ASN A 111 8.90 6.16 -20.83
N PRO A 112 8.22 7.25 -20.43
CA PRO A 112 8.29 8.51 -21.17
C PRO A 112 9.72 9.10 -21.19
N TYR A 113 10.66 8.52 -20.42
CA TYR A 113 12.02 9.03 -20.28
C TYR A 113 13.06 8.35 -21.18
N THR A 114 12.73 7.25 -21.86
CA THR A 114 13.59 6.70 -22.93
C THR A 114 13.25 7.41 -24.24
N GLY A 115 13.85 8.59 -24.45
CA GLY A 115 13.71 9.43 -25.65
C GLY A 115 14.27 8.83 -26.94
N LYS A 116 13.93 7.58 -27.27
CA LYS A 116 14.23 6.89 -28.54
C LYS A 116 13.10 5.97 -28.99
N GLY A 117 11.84 6.38 -28.80
CA GLY A 117 10.71 5.86 -29.57
C GLY A 117 10.51 6.72 -30.83
N PRO A 118 10.15 6.15 -31.99
CA PRO A 118 9.83 6.95 -33.16
C PRO A 118 8.64 7.86 -32.83
N LEU A 119 8.78 9.15 -33.13
CA LEU A 119 7.68 10.10 -33.10
C LEU A 119 6.65 9.66 -34.15
N ILE A 120 5.75 8.75 -33.77
CA ILE A 120 4.57 8.43 -34.57
C ILE A 120 3.67 9.67 -34.47
N GLY A 121 3.77 10.55 -35.48
CA GLY A 121 2.75 11.55 -35.77
C GLY A 121 3.03 13.01 -35.42
N ALA A 122 4.20 13.56 -35.77
CA ALA A 122 4.28 15.01 -36.01
C ALA A 122 3.87 15.28 -37.48
N PRO A 123 2.75 15.98 -37.76
CA PRO A 123 2.41 16.33 -39.14
C PRO A 123 3.50 17.24 -39.75
N PRO A 124 3.74 17.18 -41.06
CA PRO A 124 4.74 18.04 -41.70
C PRO A 124 4.33 19.50 -41.54
N ARG A 125 5.23 20.32 -40.96
CA ARG A 125 5.09 21.78 -41.05
C ARG A 125 5.51 22.17 -42.45
N HIS A 126 4.53 22.58 -43.26
CA HIS A 126 4.82 23.34 -44.47
C HIS A 126 5.35 24.72 -44.05
N SER A 127 6.52 25.07 -44.59
CA SER A 127 7.08 26.41 -44.61
C SER A 127 7.71 26.61 -45.97
#